data_AF-A0A915YAT1-F1
#
_entry.id   AF-A0A915YAT1-F1
#
_cell.length_a   1.000
_cell.length_b   1.000
_cell.length_c   1.000
_cell.angle_alpha   90.00
_cell.angle_beta   90.00
_cell.angle_gamma   90.00
#
_symmetry.space_group_name_H-M   'P 1'
#
loop_
_entity.id
_entity.type
_entity.pdbx_description
1 polymer ?
#
loop_
_entity_poly.entity_id
_entity_poly.type
_entity_poly.pdbx_seq_one_letter_code
_entity_poly.pdbx_strand_id
1 'polypeptide(L)'
;MDTKEGYKDLIRKLEERELKFKVERNFAGLINVCEQMLEMDSSLFIKKKFIPLKAYCLARLGKKEKGAKTFHSGSEYWYYTDRNFEYRAWDIISLFVNADPIDFSYLEFNTLISWLKSIETSSLVQNIVFDFEDIVGEIDLPSVSDVDKVNIEFSEKLLKLTFSGMLRWPDEKIYYDKSKNKILIHYKDHFLDLHEKDQFEENKKLAKKVGHFAPQEIVDKEVHFLIPRLLMLDFSQVLKKNMPSIKLKVDEVSNYLHKRLLTNNPDVEIFDVCLTEDSFPRFYKKLFSLFEDEDLDYMEEDLFKAIIDTKHEIAKKWLIKVNSKANVDNLI
;
A
#
# COMPACT_ATOMS: atom_id res chain seq x y z
N MET A 1 -4.84 -18.23 -31.25
CA MET A 1 -3.38 -18.13 -31.03
C MET A 1 -2.94 -16.87 -31.77
N ASP A 2 -2.50 -15.75 -31.22
CA ASP A 2 -1.95 -15.41 -29.90
C ASP A 2 -2.04 -13.88 -29.65
N THR A 3 -3.22 -13.28 -29.71
CA THR A 3 -3.35 -11.82 -29.48
C THR A 3 -3.06 -11.43 -28.02
N LYS A 4 -3.30 -12.31 -27.04
CA LYS A 4 -2.97 -12.06 -25.62
C LYS A 4 -1.50 -12.31 -25.27
N GLU A 5 -0.86 -13.28 -25.93
CA GLU A 5 0.57 -13.60 -25.71
C GLU A 5 1.47 -12.52 -26.32
N GLY A 6 1.16 -12.11 -27.56
CA GLY A 6 1.88 -11.02 -28.24
C GLY A 6 1.71 -9.66 -27.54
N TYR A 7 0.56 -9.41 -26.94
CA TYR A 7 0.30 -8.18 -26.19
C TYR A 7 1.14 -8.09 -24.90
N LYS A 8 1.27 -9.20 -24.15
CA LYS A 8 2.12 -9.26 -22.96
C LYS A 8 3.61 -9.11 -23.30
N ASP A 9 4.08 -9.76 -24.37
CA ASP A 9 5.47 -9.65 -24.80
C ASP A 9 5.80 -8.23 -25.32
N LEU A 10 4.83 -7.56 -25.96
CA LEU A 10 4.99 -6.18 -26.39
C LEU A 10 5.06 -5.20 -25.20
N ILE A 11 4.20 -5.36 -24.18
CA ILE A 11 4.28 -4.55 -22.94
C ILE A 11 5.64 -4.74 -22.27
N ARG A 12 6.09 -5.98 -22.10
CA ARG A 12 7.39 -6.27 -21.49
C ARG A 12 8.54 -5.58 -22.25
N LYS A 13 8.54 -5.64 -23.58
CA LYS A 13 9.53 -4.96 -24.42
C LYS A 13 9.47 -3.44 -24.29
N LEU A 14 8.28 -2.87 -24.10
CA LEU A 14 8.11 -1.43 -23.87
C LEU A 14 8.60 -1.01 -22.48
N GLU A 15 8.38 -1.83 -21.45
CA GLU A 15 8.91 -1.62 -20.10
C GLU A 15 10.44 -1.70 -20.06
N GLU A 16 11.04 -2.67 -20.75
CA GLU A 16 12.50 -2.79 -20.91
C GLU A 16 13.09 -1.56 -21.61
N ARG A 17 12.41 -1.06 -22.65
CA ARG A 17 12.81 0.18 -23.35
C ARG A 17 12.63 1.42 -22.48
N GLU A 18 11.55 1.50 -21.70
CA GLU A 18 11.31 2.58 -20.73
C GLU A 18 12.48 2.69 -19.76
N LEU A 19 12.84 1.57 -19.12
CA LEU A 19 13.93 1.53 -18.15
C LEU A 19 15.27 1.91 -18.80
N LYS A 20 15.56 1.34 -19.97
CA LYS A 20 16.78 1.66 -20.73
C LYS A 20 16.85 3.15 -21.07
N PHE A 21 15.78 3.73 -21.60
CA PHE A 21 15.77 5.14 -22.00
C PHE A 21 15.77 6.11 -20.81
N LYS A 22 15.26 5.72 -19.64
CA LYS A 22 15.43 6.48 -18.39
C LYS A 22 16.90 6.56 -17.99
N VAL A 23 17.60 5.42 -17.99
CA VAL A 23 19.05 5.36 -17.67
C VAL A 23 19.87 6.17 -18.68
N GLU A 24 19.56 6.05 -19.97
CA GLU A 24 20.23 6.79 -21.04
C GLU A 24 19.82 8.26 -21.15
N ARG A 25 18.85 8.72 -20.33
CA ARG A 25 18.21 10.04 -20.43
C ARG A 25 17.72 10.37 -21.84
N ASN A 26 17.21 9.37 -22.54
CA ASN A 26 16.67 9.48 -23.89
C ASN A 26 15.19 9.89 -23.88
N PHE A 27 14.94 11.18 -23.61
CA PHE A 27 13.58 11.75 -23.54
C PHE A 27 12.77 11.56 -24.83
N ALA A 28 13.42 11.63 -25.99
CA ALA A 28 12.75 11.41 -27.28
C ALA A 28 12.29 9.95 -27.45
N GLY A 29 13.14 8.99 -27.05
CA GLY A 29 12.80 7.57 -27.00
C GLY A 29 11.66 7.27 -26.02
N LEU A 30 11.66 7.93 -24.86
CA LEU A 30 10.59 7.78 -23.85
C LEU A 30 9.24 8.29 -24.34
N ILE A 31 9.19 9.38 -25.13
CA ILE A 31 7.94 9.85 -25.73
C ILE A 31 7.33 8.77 -26.63
N ASN A 32 8.15 8.10 -27.45
CA ASN A 32 7.67 7.01 -28.32
C ASN A 32 7.15 5.81 -27.51
N VAL A 33 7.76 5.50 -26.36
CA VAL A 33 7.26 4.45 -25.45
C VAL A 33 5.92 4.87 -24.84
N CYS A 34 5.81 6.12 -24.37
CA CYS A 34 4.56 6.64 -23.81
C CYS A 34 3.42 6.60 -24.85
N GLU A 35 3.70 6.98 -26.09
CA GLU A 35 2.71 6.95 -27.18
C GLU A 35 2.23 5.54 -27.48
N GLN A 36 3.15 4.58 -27.63
CA GLN A 36 2.79 3.17 -27.82
C GLN A 36 1.99 2.62 -26.64
N MET A 37 2.37 2.92 -25.39
CA MET A 37 1.63 2.46 -24.21
C MET A 37 0.23 3.05 -24.13
N LEU A 38 0.07 4.35 -24.45
CA LEU A 38 -1.22 5.04 -24.44
C LEU A 38 -2.14 4.61 -25.60
N GLU A 39 -1.57 4.22 -26.75
CA GLU A 39 -2.31 3.65 -27.88
C GLU A 39 -2.77 2.22 -27.58
N MET A 40 -1.96 1.44 -26.86
CA MET A 40 -2.26 0.05 -26.53
C MET A 40 -3.31 -0.08 -25.43
N ASP A 41 -3.30 0.77 -24.41
CA ASP A 41 -4.20 0.69 -23.26
C ASP A 41 -4.70 2.06 -22.82
N SER A 42 -6.01 2.27 -22.95
CA SER A 42 -6.69 3.48 -22.52
C SER A 42 -7.10 3.48 -21.04
N SER A 43 -6.66 2.48 -20.26
CA SER A 43 -6.99 2.36 -18.85
C SER A 43 -6.50 3.57 -18.05
N LEU A 44 -7.24 3.87 -16.98
CA LEU A 44 -6.89 4.96 -16.07
C LEU A 44 -5.48 4.78 -15.48
N PHE A 45 -5.05 3.54 -15.25
CA PHE A 45 -3.73 3.23 -14.73
C PHE A 45 -2.60 3.64 -15.69
N ILE A 46 -2.72 3.26 -16.97
CA ILE A 46 -1.74 3.60 -18.00
C ILE A 46 -1.71 5.11 -18.26
N LYS A 47 -2.89 5.75 -18.36
CA LYS A 47 -2.99 7.20 -18.50
C LYS A 47 -2.33 7.95 -17.33
N LYS A 48 -2.57 7.51 -16.09
CA LYS A 48 -1.95 8.11 -14.89
C LYS A 48 -0.42 8.02 -14.87
N LYS A 49 0.17 6.96 -15.44
CA LYS A 49 1.62 6.79 -15.52
C LYS A 49 2.25 7.56 -16.69
N PHE A 50 1.69 7.42 -17.89
CA PHE A 50 2.38 7.80 -19.12
C PHE A 50 2.04 9.21 -19.64
N ILE A 51 0.88 9.78 -19.31
CA ILE A 51 0.57 11.19 -19.65
C ILE A 51 1.56 12.15 -18.95
N PRO A 52 1.81 12.03 -17.63
CA PRO A 52 2.72 12.94 -16.94
C PRO A 52 4.18 12.74 -17.39
N LEU A 53 4.62 11.48 -17.58
CA LEU A 53 5.96 11.17 -18.10
C LEU A 53 6.18 11.76 -19.50
N LYS A 54 5.19 11.65 -20.40
CA LYS A 54 5.24 12.25 -21.74
C LYS A 54 5.33 13.78 -21.66
N ALA A 55 4.51 14.41 -20.81
CA ALA A 55 4.52 15.85 -20.62
C ALA A 55 5.89 16.36 -20.12
N TYR A 56 6.46 15.67 -19.12
CA TYR A 56 7.78 15.96 -18.60
C TYR A 56 8.87 15.81 -19.67
N CYS A 57 8.89 14.70 -20.43
CA CYS A 57 9.87 14.51 -21.52
C CYS A 57 9.77 15.61 -22.59
N LEU A 58 8.55 16.06 -22.93
CA LEU A 58 8.34 17.17 -23.86
C LEU A 58 8.91 18.49 -23.32
N ALA A 59 8.70 18.77 -22.03
CA ALA A 59 9.26 19.95 -21.38
C ALA A 59 10.80 19.94 -21.39
N ARG A 60 11.43 18.79 -21.08
CA ARG A 60 12.90 18.63 -21.12
C ARG A 60 13.51 18.81 -22.50
N LEU A 61 12.77 18.51 -23.56
CA LEU A 61 13.17 18.77 -24.95
C LEU A 61 12.86 20.21 -25.42
N GLY A 62 12.48 21.11 -24.52
CA GLY A 62 12.14 22.51 -24.85
C GLY A 62 10.78 22.69 -25.53
N LYS A 63 9.96 21.64 -25.63
CA LYS A 63 8.62 21.68 -26.26
C LYS A 63 7.53 21.98 -25.23
N LYS A 64 7.72 23.03 -24.42
CA LYS A 64 6.87 23.35 -23.26
C LYS A 64 5.39 23.45 -23.58
N GLU A 65 5.00 24.12 -24.66
CA GLU A 65 3.59 24.23 -25.05
C GLU A 65 2.94 22.86 -25.34
N LYS A 66 3.69 21.94 -25.97
CA LYS A 66 3.21 20.58 -26.22
C LYS A 66 3.17 19.76 -24.93
N GLY A 67 4.15 19.97 -24.05
CA GLY A 67 4.17 19.40 -22.70
C GLY A 67 2.95 19.83 -21.90
N ALA A 68 2.65 21.14 -21.87
CA ALA A 68 1.48 21.71 -21.20
C ALA A 68 0.17 21.15 -21.76
N LYS A 69 0.00 21.11 -23.08
CA LYS A 69 -1.20 20.50 -23.69
C LYS A 69 -1.36 19.02 -23.30
N THR A 70 -0.26 18.27 -23.31
CA THR A 70 -0.25 16.85 -22.90
C THR A 70 -0.61 16.71 -21.42
N PHE A 71 -0.01 17.51 -20.55
CA PHE A 71 -0.28 17.53 -19.12
C PHE A 71 -1.76 17.82 -18.83
N HIS A 72 -2.31 18.88 -19.43
CA HIS A 72 -3.71 19.28 -19.24
C HIS A 72 -4.70 18.27 -19.83
N SER A 73 -4.32 17.50 -20.85
CA SER A 73 -5.16 16.39 -21.35
C SER A 73 -5.39 15.30 -20.30
N GLY A 74 -4.56 15.25 -19.25
CA GLY A 74 -4.73 14.36 -18.11
C GLY A 74 -5.52 14.96 -16.94
N SER A 75 -5.93 16.23 -17.01
CA SER A 75 -6.52 16.96 -15.86
C SER A 75 -7.88 16.43 -15.40
N GLU A 76 -8.65 15.83 -16.30
CA GLU A 76 -9.90 15.13 -15.99
C GLU A 76 -9.69 13.91 -15.06
N TYR A 77 -8.48 13.36 -15.01
CA TYR A 77 -8.14 12.24 -14.13
C TYR A 77 -7.67 12.68 -12.74
N TRP A 78 -7.42 13.98 -12.53
CA TRP A 78 -7.02 14.56 -11.24
C TRP A 78 -8.16 14.59 -10.23
N TYR A 79 -9.40 14.76 -10.69
CA TYR A 79 -10.58 14.72 -9.82
C TYR A 79 -10.81 13.35 -9.16
N TYR A 80 -10.17 12.29 -9.67
CA TYR A 80 -10.24 10.92 -9.14
C TYR A 80 -8.95 10.49 -8.41
N THR A 81 -8.02 11.42 -8.12
CA THR A 81 -6.81 11.14 -7.34
C THR A 81 -6.99 11.62 -5.90
N ASP A 82 -7.70 10.84 -5.09
CA ASP A 82 -7.93 11.09 -3.65
C ASP A 82 -6.70 10.75 -2.77
N ARG A 83 -5.50 10.71 -3.38
CA ARG A 83 -4.24 10.39 -2.72
C ARG A 83 -3.28 11.58 -2.87
N ASN A 84 -2.85 12.13 -1.74
CA ASN A 84 -1.92 13.27 -1.65
C ASN A 84 -0.61 13.10 -2.45
N PHE A 85 -0.23 11.88 -2.85
CA PHE A 85 1.07 11.57 -3.44
C PHE A 85 1.09 11.75 -4.95
N GLU A 86 0.08 11.22 -5.64
CA GLU A 86 -0.12 11.41 -7.07
C GLU A 86 -0.29 12.90 -7.37
N TYR A 87 -1.07 13.62 -6.55
CA TYR A 87 -1.23 15.08 -6.63
C TYR A 87 0.13 15.81 -6.59
N ARG A 88 1.02 15.44 -5.66
CA ARG A 88 2.37 16.02 -5.57
C ARG A 88 3.24 15.69 -6.79
N ALA A 89 3.17 14.47 -7.32
CA ALA A 89 3.90 14.13 -8.54
C ALA A 89 3.44 14.97 -9.74
N TRP A 90 2.12 15.22 -9.83
CA TRP A 90 1.54 16.14 -10.81
C TRP A 90 2.02 17.59 -10.60
N ASP A 91 2.05 18.09 -9.36
CA ASP A 91 2.57 19.42 -9.04
C ASP A 91 4.02 19.59 -9.49
N ILE A 92 4.88 18.60 -9.22
CA ILE A 92 6.28 18.62 -9.67
C ILE A 92 6.34 18.76 -11.19
N ILE A 93 5.63 17.93 -11.93
CA ILE A 93 5.64 17.96 -13.39
C ILE A 93 5.10 19.30 -13.90
N SER A 94 4.11 19.88 -13.23
CA SER A 94 3.62 21.23 -13.53
C SER A 94 4.74 22.26 -13.41
N LEU A 95 5.59 22.17 -12.39
CA LEU A 95 6.75 23.06 -12.24
C LEU A 95 7.72 22.89 -13.41
N PHE A 96 8.03 21.66 -13.82
CA PHE A 96 8.92 21.41 -14.97
C PHE A 96 8.34 21.86 -16.32
N VAL A 97 7.02 21.78 -16.47
CA VAL A 97 6.32 22.22 -17.69
C VAL A 97 6.27 23.74 -17.77
N ASN A 98 6.10 24.42 -16.62
CA ASN A 98 5.84 25.85 -16.55
C ASN A 98 7.09 26.71 -16.23
N ALA A 99 8.07 26.18 -15.50
CA ALA A 99 9.32 26.87 -15.15
C ALA A 99 10.44 26.55 -16.14
N ASP A 100 11.43 27.45 -16.26
CA ASP A 100 12.72 27.09 -16.84
C ASP A 100 13.58 26.36 -15.80
N PRO A 101 14.42 25.38 -16.19
CA PRO A 101 15.24 24.62 -15.25
C PRO A 101 16.15 25.46 -14.34
N ILE A 102 16.41 26.71 -14.74
CA ILE A 102 17.29 27.67 -14.06
C ILE A 102 16.49 28.61 -13.12
N ASP A 103 15.17 28.63 -13.24
CA ASP A 103 14.29 29.65 -12.61
C ASP A 103 13.55 29.15 -11.37
N PHE A 104 13.86 27.95 -10.88
CA PHE A 104 13.25 27.46 -9.64
C PHE A 104 13.61 28.40 -8.47
N SER A 105 12.58 28.92 -7.81
CA SER A 105 12.74 29.71 -6.59
C SER A 105 13.23 28.84 -5.44
N TYR A 106 13.83 29.47 -4.43
CA TYR A 106 14.26 28.79 -3.20
C TYR A 106 13.11 28.01 -2.52
N LEU A 107 11.88 28.54 -2.59
CA LEU A 107 10.70 27.88 -2.04
C LEU A 107 10.32 26.63 -2.85
N GLU A 108 10.36 26.69 -4.18
CA GLU A 108 10.10 25.54 -5.05
C GLU A 108 11.17 24.46 -4.88
N PHE A 109 12.44 24.87 -4.78
CA PHE A 109 13.55 23.97 -4.46
C PHE A 109 13.35 23.23 -3.13
N ASN A 110 13.05 23.95 -2.05
CA ASN A 110 12.82 23.32 -0.74
C ASN A 110 11.58 22.43 -0.74
N THR A 111 10.55 22.80 -1.50
CA THR A 111 9.34 22.00 -1.66
C THR A 111 9.66 20.69 -2.40
N LEU A 112 10.42 20.76 -3.49
CA LEU A 112 10.92 19.60 -4.23
C LEU A 112 11.77 18.69 -3.35
N ILE A 113 12.73 19.25 -2.60
CA ILE A 113 13.57 18.51 -1.66
C ILE A 113 12.72 17.80 -0.60
N SER A 114 11.76 18.52 -0.01
CA SER A 114 10.85 17.95 1.00
C SER A 114 10.03 16.78 0.43
N TRP A 115 9.54 16.91 -0.79
CA TRP A 115 8.80 15.84 -1.47
C TRP A 115 9.70 14.67 -1.87
N LEU A 116 10.94 14.91 -2.29
CA LEU A 116 11.87 13.84 -2.67
C LEU A 116 12.44 13.08 -1.47
N LYS A 117 12.48 13.68 -0.28
CA LYS A 117 12.91 13.01 0.96
C LYS A 117 11.86 12.08 1.57
N SER A 118 10.58 12.19 1.17
CA SER A 118 9.55 11.25 1.63
C SER A 118 9.55 10.00 0.76
N ILE A 119 9.69 8.83 1.41
CA ILE A 119 9.69 7.49 0.78
C ILE A 119 8.44 7.26 -0.10
N GLU A 120 7.31 7.82 0.30
CA GLU A 120 6.02 7.61 -0.36
C GLU A 120 5.89 8.42 -1.65
N THR A 121 6.44 9.64 -1.67
CA THR A 121 6.44 10.53 -2.84
C THR A 121 7.64 10.30 -3.75
N SER A 122 8.82 9.99 -3.20
CA SER A 122 10.05 9.83 -3.97
C SER A 122 9.92 8.77 -5.05
N SER A 123 9.32 7.61 -4.73
CA SER A 123 9.14 6.51 -5.69
C SER A 123 8.23 6.88 -6.87
N LEU A 124 7.11 7.55 -6.61
CA LEU A 124 6.18 8.00 -7.65
C LEU A 124 6.81 9.10 -8.51
N VAL A 125 7.53 10.02 -7.89
CA VAL A 125 8.21 11.12 -8.56
C VAL A 125 9.38 10.59 -9.38
N GLN A 126 10.26 9.74 -8.84
CA GLN A 126 11.39 9.11 -9.54
C GLN A 126 10.96 8.27 -10.74
N ASN A 127 9.76 7.69 -10.67
CA ASN A 127 9.18 6.97 -11.80
C ASN A 127 8.83 7.88 -12.98
N ILE A 128 8.58 9.18 -12.75
CA ILE A 128 8.15 10.11 -13.78
C ILE A 128 9.26 11.12 -14.13
N VAL A 129 9.87 11.71 -13.11
CA VAL A 129 10.99 12.65 -13.17
C VAL A 129 12.22 11.92 -12.63
N PHE A 130 13.17 11.61 -13.49
CA PHE A 130 14.32 10.74 -13.16
C PHE A 130 15.68 11.43 -13.31
N ASP A 131 15.69 12.74 -13.58
CA ASP A 131 16.91 13.57 -13.69
C ASP A 131 16.98 14.69 -12.63
N PHE A 132 16.11 14.67 -11.61
CA PHE A 132 16.02 15.76 -10.64
C PHE A 132 17.33 15.97 -9.85
N GLU A 133 18.19 14.95 -9.71
CA GLU A 133 19.54 15.07 -9.13
C GLU A 133 20.37 16.18 -9.80
N ASP A 134 20.16 16.41 -11.10
CA ASP A 134 20.84 17.50 -11.83
C ASP A 134 20.37 18.89 -11.39
N ILE A 135 19.20 18.98 -10.76
CA ILE A 135 18.52 20.23 -10.38
C ILE A 135 18.75 20.52 -8.91
N VAL A 136 18.53 19.53 -8.04
CA VAL A 136 18.58 19.71 -6.59
C VAL A 136 19.92 19.29 -5.97
N GLY A 137 20.86 18.78 -6.77
CA GLY A 137 22.16 18.28 -6.34
C GLY A 137 22.09 16.86 -5.78
N GLU A 138 23.20 16.41 -5.16
CA GLU A 138 23.26 15.15 -4.43
C GLU A 138 22.32 15.22 -3.22
N ILE A 139 21.16 14.58 -3.35
CA ILE A 139 20.26 14.31 -2.23
C ILE A 139 20.36 12.82 -1.94
N ASP A 140 20.58 12.49 -0.67
CA ASP A 140 20.37 11.14 -0.17
C ASP A 140 18.88 10.82 -0.25
N LEU A 141 18.49 10.28 -1.40
CA LEU A 141 17.13 9.82 -1.61
C LEU A 141 16.96 8.45 -0.97
N PRO A 142 15.84 8.19 -0.31
CA PRO A 142 15.50 6.82 0.05
C PRO A 142 15.46 5.97 -1.22
N SER A 143 16.30 4.93 -1.29
CA SER A 143 16.37 4.11 -2.51
C SER A 143 15.09 3.28 -2.64
N VAL A 144 14.62 3.09 -3.88
CA VAL A 144 13.46 2.24 -4.16
C VAL A 144 13.70 0.80 -3.68
N SER A 145 14.97 0.37 -3.60
CA SER A 145 15.38 -0.93 -3.05
C SER A 145 15.37 -1.02 -1.52
N ASP A 146 15.30 0.10 -0.78
CA ASP A 146 15.31 0.09 0.69
C ASP A 146 13.93 -0.21 1.28
N VAL A 147 12.86 -0.12 0.49
CA VAL A 147 11.50 -0.50 0.92
C VAL A 147 11.39 -2.01 1.14
N ASP A 148 12.24 -2.80 0.48
CA ASP A 148 12.21 -4.27 0.55
C ASP A 148 13.25 -4.89 1.50
N LYS A 149 14.15 -4.08 2.10
CA LYS A 149 15.31 -4.62 2.86
C LYS A 149 15.62 -3.99 4.21
N VAL A 150 14.71 -3.24 4.83
CA VAL A 150 14.81 -3.08 6.29
C VAL A 150 14.29 -4.36 6.94
N ASN A 151 15.20 -5.21 7.42
CA ASN A 151 14.87 -6.33 8.31
C ASN A 151 14.41 -5.75 9.67
N ILE A 152 13.22 -5.14 9.69
CA ILE A 152 12.55 -4.80 10.94
C ILE A 152 12.01 -6.12 11.48
N GLU A 153 12.70 -6.66 12.48
CA GLU A 153 12.19 -7.77 13.25
C GLU A 153 11.14 -7.25 14.23
N PHE A 154 9.89 -7.65 14.00
CA PHE A 154 8.80 -7.42 14.94
C PHE A 154 8.65 -8.63 15.85
N SER A 155 8.36 -8.40 17.13
CA SER A 155 8.07 -9.49 18.06
C SER A 155 6.85 -10.30 17.58
N GLU A 156 6.87 -11.61 17.84
CA GLU A 156 5.76 -12.49 17.50
C GLU A 156 4.44 -12.02 18.15
N LYS A 157 4.51 -11.50 19.37
CA LYS A 157 3.36 -10.94 20.08
C LYS A 157 2.75 -9.76 19.33
N LEU A 158 3.58 -8.83 18.83
CA LEU A 158 3.12 -7.68 18.07
C LEU A 158 2.50 -8.10 16.74
N LEU A 159 3.10 -9.06 16.03
CA LEU A 159 2.55 -9.60 14.79
C LEU A 159 1.17 -10.23 15.02
N LYS A 160 1.03 -11.06 16.06
CA LYS A 160 -0.25 -11.66 16.44
C LYS A 160 -1.31 -10.62 16.78
N LEU A 161 -1.00 -9.66 17.64
CA LEU A 161 -1.94 -8.62 18.05
C LEU A 161 -2.32 -7.69 16.90
N THR A 162 -1.38 -7.38 16.02
CA THR A 162 -1.66 -6.60 14.81
C THR A 162 -2.63 -7.34 13.89
N PHE A 163 -2.38 -8.63 13.64
CA PHE A 163 -3.27 -9.43 12.82
C PHE A 163 -4.67 -9.54 13.45
N SER A 164 -4.77 -9.80 14.76
CA SER A 164 -6.05 -9.79 15.48
C SER A 164 -6.76 -8.45 15.35
N GLY A 165 -6.03 -7.34 15.45
CA GLY A 165 -6.59 -6.00 15.26
C GLY A 165 -7.18 -5.75 13.86
N MET A 166 -6.76 -6.50 12.85
CA MET A 166 -7.34 -6.45 11.50
C MET A 166 -8.66 -7.21 11.39
N LEU A 167 -8.98 -8.09 12.34
CA LEU A 167 -10.24 -8.84 12.41
C LEU A 167 -11.34 -8.09 13.18
N ARG A 168 -11.12 -6.82 13.50
CA ARG A 168 -12.04 -5.97 14.25
C ARG A 168 -13.37 -5.74 13.53
N TRP A 169 -14.41 -5.49 14.33
CA TRP A 169 -15.69 -5.00 13.83
C TRP A 169 -15.59 -3.58 13.27
N PRO A 170 -16.54 -3.13 12.43
CA PRO A 170 -16.48 -1.82 11.76
C PRO A 170 -16.41 -0.63 12.75
N ASP A 171 -17.06 -0.76 13.90
CA ASP A 171 -17.20 0.23 14.96
C ASP A 171 -16.03 0.24 15.95
N GLU A 172 -15.29 -0.86 16.06
CA GLU A 172 -14.11 -0.97 16.89
C GLU A 172 -12.93 -0.18 16.30
N LYS A 173 -12.24 0.61 17.14
CA LYS A 173 -11.07 1.38 16.74
C LYS A 173 -9.83 0.83 17.43
N ILE A 174 -9.03 0.07 16.69
CA ILE A 174 -7.78 -0.53 17.18
C ILE A 174 -6.61 0.15 16.47
N TYR A 175 -5.69 0.69 17.25
CA TYR A 175 -4.55 1.46 16.79
C TYR A 175 -3.23 0.75 17.08
N TYR A 176 -2.26 0.96 16.21
CA TYR A 176 -0.86 0.74 16.49
C TYR A 176 -0.23 2.05 16.97
N ASP A 177 0.25 2.08 18.21
CA ASP A 177 1.11 3.12 18.74
C ASP A 177 2.54 2.83 18.28
N LYS A 178 2.98 3.59 17.30
CA LYS A 178 4.31 3.47 16.71
C LYS A 178 5.42 3.80 17.70
N SER A 179 5.21 4.82 18.55
CA SER A 179 6.23 5.30 19.49
C SER A 179 6.57 4.25 20.55
N LYS A 180 5.57 3.48 20.98
CA LYS A 180 5.72 2.43 22.00
C LYS A 180 5.76 1.02 21.43
N ASN A 181 5.58 0.88 20.12
CA ASN A 181 5.49 -0.38 19.41
C ASN A 181 4.41 -1.32 19.99
N LYS A 182 3.22 -0.77 20.24
CA LYS A 182 2.11 -1.44 20.96
C LYS A 182 0.79 -1.32 20.20
N ILE A 183 -0.15 -2.19 20.55
CA ILE A 183 -1.49 -2.22 19.97
C ILE A 183 -2.48 -1.77 21.04
N LEU A 184 -3.29 -0.77 20.73
CA LEU A 184 -4.22 -0.09 21.62
C LEU A 184 -5.65 -0.23 21.11
N ILE A 185 -6.61 -0.48 22.01
CA ILE A 185 -8.03 -0.30 21.72
C ILE A 185 -8.44 1.09 22.18
N HIS A 186 -9.13 1.83 21.32
CA HIS A 186 -9.70 3.13 21.66
C HIS A 186 -11.19 2.98 22.00
N TYR A 187 -11.52 3.15 23.28
CA TYR A 187 -12.87 3.01 23.80
C TYR A 187 -13.25 4.22 24.64
N LYS A 188 -14.35 4.89 24.27
CA LYS A 188 -14.86 6.11 24.94
C LYS A 188 -13.76 7.14 25.21
N ASP A 189 -13.00 7.48 24.19
CA ASP A 189 -11.93 8.49 24.23
C ASP A 189 -10.75 8.15 25.15
N HIS A 190 -10.53 6.86 25.42
CA HIS A 190 -9.39 6.34 26.17
C HIS A 190 -8.75 5.14 25.49
N PHE A 191 -7.46 4.95 25.73
CA PHE A 191 -6.70 3.80 25.22
C PHE A 191 -6.59 2.69 26.27
N LEU A 192 -6.73 1.46 25.78
CA LEU A 192 -6.45 0.21 26.48
C LEU A 192 -5.29 -0.50 25.78
N ASP A 193 -4.24 -0.85 26.53
CA ASP A 193 -3.07 -1.54 25.97
C ASP A 193 -3.25 -3.06 25.91
N LEU A 194 -3.26 -3.62 24.69
CA LEU A 194 -3.38 -5.06 24.45
C LEU A 194 -2.07 -5.83 24.66
N HIS A 195 -0.95 -5.13 24.82
CA HIS A 195 0.34 -5.76 25.14
C HIS A 195 0.51 -6.08 26.62
N GLU A 196 -0.33 -5.56 27.50
CA GLU A 196 -0.24 -5.84 28.93
C GLU A 196 -0.51 -7.32 29.24
N LYS A 197 0.29 -7.89 30.14
CA LYS A 197 0.18 -9.31 30.52
C LYS A 197 -1.10 -9.59 31.30
N ASP A 198 -1.56 -8.62 32.07
CA ASP A 198 -2.77 -8.71 32.87
C ASP A 198 -3.83 -7.75 32.33
N GLN A 199 -4.68 -8.29 31.47
CA GLN A 199 -5.80 -7.54 30.88
C GLN A 199 -6.90 -7.22 31.91
N PHE A 200 -6.95 -7.91 33.06
CA PHE A 200 -7.92 -7.59 34.10
C PHE A 200 -7.59 -6.26 34.77
N GLU A 201 -6.33 -6.06 35.15
CA GLU A 201 -5.90 -4.79 35.76
C GLU A 201 -5.93 -3.63 34.76
N GLU A 202 -5.64 -3.86 33.48
CA GLU A 202 -5.75 -2.82 32.45
C GLU A 202 -7.20 -2.40 32.18
N ASN A 203 -8.13 -3.36 32.15
CA ASN A 203 -9.57 -3.08 32.06
C ASN A 203 -10.08 -2.31 33.29
N LYS A 204 -9.57 -2.62 34.48
CA LYS A 204 -9.90 -1.90 35.71
C LYS A 204 -9.39 -0.47 35.70
N LYS A 205 -8.20 -0.20 35.12
CA LYS A 205 -7.71 1.17 34.89
C LYS A 205 -8.59 1.90 33.89
N LEU A 206 -8.97 1.27 32.78
CA LEU A 206 -9.87 1.87 31.79
C LEU A 206 -11.23 2.23 32.42
N ALA A 207 -11.83 1.31 33.17
CA ALA A 207 -13.10 1.53 33.85
C ALA A 207 -13.01 2.72 34.84
N LYS A 208 -11.89 2.87 35.55
CA LYS A 208 -11.64 4.04 36.40
C LYS A 208 -11.53 5.34 35.60
N LYS A 209 -10.79 5.34 34.48
CA LYS A 209 -10.65 6.52 33.60
C LYS A 209 -12.02 6.99 33.10
N VAL A 210 -12.81 6.08 32.55
CA VAL A 210 -14.15 6.34 32.02
C VAL A 210 -15.11 6.79 33.13
N GLY A 211 -15.07 6.15 34.30
CA GLY A 211 -15.99 6.43 35.40
C GLY A 211 -15.69 7.72 36.18
N HIS A 212 -14.46 8.23 36.13
CA HIS A 212 -14.03 9.42 36.89
C HIS A 212 -13.74 10.64 36.00
N PHE A 213 -14.19 10.65 34.75
CA PHE A 213 -13.97 11.75 33.80
C PHE A 213 -12.49 12.14 33.69
N ALA A 214 -11.60 11.14 33.60
CA ALA A 214 -10.20 11.41 33.33
C ALA A 214 -10.06 12.21 32.00
N PRO A 215 -9.01 13.03 31.84
CA PRO A 215 -8.77 13.72 30.59
C PRO A 215 -8.79 12.75 29.40
N GLN A 216 -9.50 13.13 28.34
CA GLN A 216 -9.60 12.34 27.13
C GLN A 216 -8.22 12.16 26.48
N GLU A 217 -7.93 10.94 26.05
CA GLU A 217 -6.70 10.63 25.32
C GLU A 217 -6.93 10.92 23.83
N ILE A 218 -6.12 11.79 23.24
CA ILE A 218 -6.29 12.22 21.86
C ILE A 218 -5.57 11.24 20.92
N VAL A 219 -6.25 10.85 19.85
CA VAL A 219 -5.64 10.11 18.73
C VAL A 219 -4.72 11.04 17.95
N ASP A 220 -3.43 11.00 18.28
CA ASP A 220 -2.38 11.58 17.45
C ASP A 220 -2.23 10.79 16.14
N LYS A 221 -2.44 11.42 14.98
CA LYS A 221 -2.40 10.76 13.66
C LYS A 221 -0.98 10.44 13.19
N GLU A 222 0.04 11.02 13.81
CA GLU A 222 1.45 10.76 13.50
C GLU A 222 1.99 9.58 14.32
N VAL A 223 1.39 9.31 15.48
CA VAL A 223 1.79 8.23 16.40
C VAL A 223 0.86 7.02 16.33
N HIS A 224 -0.45 7.25 16.22
CA HIS A 224 -1.48 6.21 16.30
C HIS A 224 -2.04 5.89 14.91
N PHE A 225 -1.71 4.72 14.41
CA PHE A 225 -2.15 4.25 13.11
C PHE A 225 -3.32 3.28 13.27
N LEU A 226 -4.48 3.64 12.71
CA LEU A 226 -5.64 2.76 12.72
C LEU A 226 -5.32 1.48 11.93
N ILE A 227 -5.48 0.32 12.57
CA ILE A 227 -5.29 -0.97 11.91
C ILE A 227 -6.42 -1.16 10.89
N PRO A 228 -6.10 -1.45 9.62
CA PRO A 228 -7.11 -1.67 8.59
C PRO A 228 -7.85 -2.98 8.85
N ARG A 229 -9.11 -3.05 8.43
CA ARG A 229 -9.82 -4.32 8.41
C ARG A 229 -9.23 -5.22 7.32
N LEU A 230 -9.11 -6.52 7.60
CA LEU A 230 -8.53 -7.49 6.68
C LEU A 230 -9.55 -7.89 5.62
N LEU A 231 -9.25 -7.66 4.35
CA LEU A 231 -10.07 -8.21 3.27
C LEU A 231 -9.84 -9.73 3.15
N MET A 232 -10.91 -10.47 2.92
CA MET A 232 -10.85 -11.91 2.67
C MET A 232 -9.99 -12.24 1.45
N LEU A 233 -10.01 -11.37 0.43
CA LEU A 233 -9.18 -11.49 -0.76
C LEU A 233 -7.69 -11.42 -0.42
N ASP A 234 -7.27 -10.43 0.37
CA ASP A 234 -5.87 -10.24 0.76
C ASP A 234 -5.37 -11.46 1.55
N PHE A 235 -6.16 -11.94 2.50
CA PHE A 235 -5.85 -13.16 3.25
C PHE A 235 -5.72 -14.38 2.33
N SER A 236 -6.69 -14.57 1.43
CA SER A 236 -6.72 -15.70 0.50
C SER A 236 -5.51 -15.70 -0.43
N GLN A 237 -5.09 -14.53 -0.93
CA GLN A 237 -3.95 -14.41 -1.83
C GLN A 237 -2.64 -14.79 -1.14
N VAL A 238 -2.42 -14.31 0.09
CA VAL A 238 -1.21 -14.65 0.85
C VAL A 238 -1.22 -16.12 1.27
N LEU A 239 -2.35 -16.67 1.69
CA LEU A 239 -2.45 -18.09 2.04
C LEU A 239 -2.13 -19.00 0.84
N LYS A 240 -2.64 -18.68 -0.35
CA LYS A 240 -2.33 -19.41 -1.59
C LYS A 240 -0.86 -19.33 -1.99
N LYS A 241 -0.20 -18.22 -1.66
CA LYS A 241 1.24 -18.06 -1.89
C LYS A 241 2.04 -18.94 -0.94
N ASN A 242 1.64 -19.00 0.34
CA ASN A 242 2.33 -19.77 1.36
C ASN A 242 2.05 -21.28 1.26
N MET A 243 0.91 -21.66 0.69
CA MET A 243 0.57 -23.06 0.44
C MET A 243 -0.15 -23.23 -0.91
N PRO A 244 0.59 -23.29 -2.02
CA PRO A 244 0.00 -23.39 -3.36
C PRO A 244 -0.88 -24.62 -3.59
N SER A 245 -0.62 -25.72 -2.88
CA SER A 245 -1.36 -26.99 -3.00
C SER A 245 -2.84 -26.88 -2.61
N ILE A 246 -3.21 -25.92 -1.75
CA ILE A 246 -4.59 -25.75 -1.26
C ILE A 246 -5.36 -24.68 -2.03
N LYS A 247 -4.81 -24.14 -3.12
CA LYS A 247 -5.37 -22.98 -3.84
C LYS A 247 -6.84 -23.14 -4.21
N LEU A 248 -7.21 -24.29 -4.78
CA LEU A 248 -8.59 -24.59 -5.19
C LEU A 248 -9.54 -24.66 -3.98
N LYS A 249 -9.11 -25.26 -2.87
CA LYS A 249 -9.89 -25.33 -1.62
C LYS A 249 -10.09 -23.94 -1.02
N VAL A 250 -9.07 -23.08 -1.05
CA VAL A 250 -9.18 -21.67 -0.61
C VAL A 250 -10.17 -20.90 -1.48
N ASP A 251 -10.13 -21.08 -2.81
CA ASP A 251 -11.10 -20.47 -3.73
C ASP A 251 -12.55 -20.92 -3.43
N GLU A 252 -12.75 -22.21 -3.11
CA GLU A 252 -14.05 -22.74 -2.73
C GLU A 252 -14.57 -22.13 -1.42
N VAL A 253 -13.73 -22.04 -0.39
CA VAL A 253 -14.09 -21.42 0.90
C VAL A 253 -14.47 -19.95 0.72
N SER A 254 -13.67 -19.19 -0.03
CA SER A 254 -13.94 -17.77 -0.28
C SER A 254 -15.25 -17.56 -1.04
N ASN A 255 -15.55 -18.41 -2.02
CA ASN A 255 -16.83 -18.40 -2.72
C ASN A 255 -18.01 -18.78 -1.82
N TYR A 256 -17.84 -19.77 -0.93
CA TYR A 256 -18.85 -20.16 0.05
C TYR A 256 -19.19 -19.03 1.03
N LEU A 257 -18.17 -18.38 1.59
CA LEU A 257 -18.37 -17.26 2.52
C LEU A 257 -19.00 -16.06 1.82
N HIS A 258 -18.57 -15.75 0.60
CA HIS A 258 -19.17 -14.71 -0.22
C HIS A 258 -20.66 -14.96 -0.49
N LYS A 259 -21.04 -16.15 -0.98
CA LYS A 259 -22.46 -16.50 -1.22
C LYS A 259 -23.32 -16.36 0.03
N ARG A 260 -22.77 -16.75 1.19
CA ARG A 260 -23.47 -16.64 2.47
C ARG A 260 -23.68 -15.19 2.91
N LEU A 261 -22.75 -14.29 2.59
CA LEU A 261 -22.88 -12.84 2.84
C LEU A 261 -23.88 -12.19 1.88
N LEU A 262 -23.83 -12.56 0.59
CA LEU A 262 -24.79 -12.13 -0.42
C LEU A 262 -26.24 -12.54 -0.11
N THR A 263 -26.43 -13.71 0.51
CA THR A 263 -27.76 -14.19 0.90
C THR A 263 -28.44 -13.22 1.89
N ASN A 264 -27.64 -12.44 2.63
CA ASN A 264 -28.13 -11.43 3.58
C ASN A 264 -28.02 -9.99 3.05
N ASN A 265 -27.24 -9.74 2.00
CA ASN A 265 -27.04 -8.43 1.37
C ASN A 265 -26.66 -8.59 -0.13
N PRO A 266 -27.62 -8.58 -1.06
CA PRO A 266 -27.38 -8.90 -2.47
C PRO A 266 -26.50 -7.89 -3.23
N ASP A 267 -26.21 -6.73 -2.64
CA ASP A 267 -25.43 -5.65 -3.26
C ASP A 267 -23.93 -5.65 -2.89
N VAL A 268 -23.43 -6.65 -2.15
CA VAL A 268 -22.03 -6.69 -1.67
C VAL A 268 -21.15 -7.48 -2.64
N GLU A 269 -20.19 -6.83 -3.30
CA GLU A 269 -19.20 -7.51 -4.15
C GLU A 269 -18.13 -8.26 -3.33
N ILE A 270 -17.54 -9.33 -3.89
CA ILE A 270 -16.45 -10.15 -3.28
C ILE A 270 -15.33 -9.31 -2.67
N PHE A 271 -15.03 -8.18 -3.31
CA PHE A 271 -13.86 -7.35 -3.01
C PHE A 271 -14.01 -6.57 -1.69
N ASP A 272 -15.23 -6.47 -1.15
CA ASP A 272 -15.52 -5.70 0.07
C ASP A 272 -15.69 -6.58 1.32
N VAL A 273 -15.55 -7.91 1.19
CA VAL A 273 -15.73 -8.83 2.31
C VAL A 273 -14.53 -8.76 3.26
N CYS A 274 -14.74 -8.12 4.42
CA CYS A 274 -13.78 -8.16 5.52
C CYS A 274 -13.91 -9.44 6.34
N LEU A 275 -12.77 -10.02 6.72
CA LEU A 275 -12.69 -11.02 7.77
C LEU A 275 -12.87 -10.33 9.13
N THR A 276 -13.60 -10.99 10.02
CA THR A 276 -13.84 -10.57 11.40
C THR A 276 -13.49 -11.72 12.36
N GLU A 277 -13.46 -11.44 13.66
CA GLU A 277 -13.29 -12.47 14.69
C GLU A 277 -14.32 -13.60 14.58
N ASP A 278 -15.51 -13.32 14.05
CA ASP A 278 -16.57 -14.30 13.83
C ASP A 278 -16.44 -15.07 12.51
N SER A 279 -16.05 -14.40 11.43
CA SER A 279 -16.00 -15.02 10.10
C SER A 279 -14.71 -15.81 9.89
N PHE A 280 -13.63 -15.44 10.59
CA PHE A 280 -12.33 -16.08 10.46
C PHE A 280 -12.29 -17.53 10.96
N PRO A 281 -12.84 -17.90 12.15
CA PRO A 281 -12.99 -19.30 12.56
C PRO A 281 -13.84 -20.12 11.59
N ARG A 282 -14.85 -19.51 10.95
CA ARG A 282 -15.71 -20.19 9.97
C ARG A 282 -14.96 -20.47 8.66
N PHE A 283 -14.08 -19.56 8.25
CA PHE A 283 -13.15 -19.79 7.14
C PHE A 283 -12.35 -21.07 7.39
N TYR A 284 -11.72 -21.19 8.56
CA TYR A 284 -10.96 -22.40 8.92
C TYR A 284 -11.83 -23.63 8.96
N LYS A 285 -12.93 -23.60 9.71
CA LYS A 285 -13.81 -24.76 9.83
C LYS A 285 -14.27 -25.27 8.46
N LYS A 286 -14.57 -24.35 7.53
CA LYS A 286 -14.93 -24.73 6.17
C LYS A 286 -13.72 -25.26 5.39
N LEU A 287 -12.55 -24.64 5.49
CA LEU A 287 -11.33 -25.10 4.82
C LEU A 287 -10.95 -26.52 5.26
N PHE A 288 -10.93 -26.78 6.57
CA PHE A 288 -10.66 -28.11 7.14
C PHE A 288 -11.68 -29.14 6.67
N SER A 289 -12.97 -28.78 6.58
CA SER A 289 -14.01 -29.71 6.07
C SER A 289 -13.88 -30.11 4.59
N LEU A 290 -12.95 -29.51 3.84
CA LEU A 290 -12.70 -29.87 2.44
C LEU A 290 -11.57 -30.91 2.27
N PHE A 291 -10.96 -31.35 3.37
CA PHE A 291 -9.97 -32.42 3.36
C PHE A 291 -10.63 -33.73 3.80
N GLU A 292 -10.23 -34.84 3.18
CA GLU A 292 -10.57 -36.18 3.66
C GLU A 292 -9.76 -36.49 4.93
N ASP A 293 -10.28 -37.34 5.83
CA ASP A 293 -9.66 -37.59 7.15
C ASP A 293 -8.19 -38.06 7.03
N GLU A 294 -7.88 -38.90 6.04
CA GLU A 294 -6.50 -39.37 5.79
C GLU A 294 -5.57 -38.26 5.27
N ASP A 295 -6.06 -37.30 4.48
CA ASP A 295 -5.28 -36.16 3.98
C ASP A 295 -4.99 -35.14 5.08
N LEU A 296 -5.88 -35.04 6.07
CA LEU A 296 -5.78 -34.10 7.18
C LEU A 296 -4.64 -34.45 8.12
N ASP A 297 -4.50 -35.72 8.50
CA ASP A 297 -3.43 -36.19 9.40
C ASP A 297 -2.01 -35.90 8.87
N TYR A 298 -1.84 -35.87 7.54
CA TYR A 298 -0.54 -35.56 6.91
C TYR A 298 -0.33 -34.06 6.63
N MET A 299 -1.40 -33.27 6.50
CA MET A 299 -1.32 -31.87 6.08
C MET A 299 -1.62 -30.86 7.18
N GLU A 300 -2.12 -31.30 8.34
CA GLU A 300 -2.56 -30.42 9.41
C GLU A 300 -1.43 -29.50 9.90
N GLU A 301 -0.23 -30.04 10.14
CA GLU A 301 0.93 -29.25 10.57
C GLU A 301 1.35 -28.21 9.53
N ASP A 302 1.43 -28.60 8.25
CA ASP A 302 1.80 -27.72 7.14
C ASP A 302 0.76 -26.62 6.93
N LEU A 303 -0.53 -26.96 7.06
CA LEU A 303 -1.63 -26.02 6.96
C LEU A 303 -1.59 -25.02 8.12
N PHE A 304 -1.41 -25.48 9.36
CA PHE A 304 -1.27 -24.59 10.51
C PHE A 304 -0.06 -23.66 10.38
N LYS A 305 1.07 -24.19 9.93
CA LYS A 305 2.26 -23.40 9.67
C LYS A 305 2.01 -22.34 8.59
N ALA A 306 1.45 -22.73 7.45
CA ALA A 306 1.10 -21.79 6.38
C ALA A 306 0.13 -20.70 6.84
N ILE A 307 -0.81 -21.03 7.73
CA ILE A 307 -1.72 -20.07 8.34
C ILE A 307 -0.97 -19.09 9.25
N ILE A 308 -0.07 -19.58 10.11
CA ILE A 308 0.74 -18.73 10.99
C ILE A 308 1.62 -17.80 10.14
N ASP A 309 2.29 -18.35 9.13
CA ASP A 309 3.13 -17.59 8.21
C ASP A 309 2.33 -16.53 7.44
N THR A 310 1.10 -16.86 7.04
CA THR A 310 0.17 -15.91 6.40
C THR A 310 -0.20 -14.77 7.34
N LYS A 311 -0.53 -15.06 8.61
CA LYS A 311 -0.84 -14.04 9.61
C LYS A 311 0.35 -13.12 9.84
N HIS A 312 1.53 -13.71 10.02
CA HIS A 312 2.77 -12.97 10.23
C HIS A 312 3.15 -12.13 9.02
N GLU A 313 3.06 -12.66 7.80
CA GLU A 313 3.38 -11.92 6.57
C GLU A 313 2.47 -10.71 6.39
N ILE A 314 1.16 -10.86 6.61
CA ILE A 314 0.19 -9.77 6.50
C ILE A 314 0.48 -8.69 7.55
N ALA A 315 0.61 -9.08 8.82
CA ALA A 315 0.90 -8.14 9.90
C ALA A 315 2.25 -7.44 9.69
N LYS A 316 3.29 -8.18 9.32
CA LYS A 316 4.63 -7.65 9.07
C LYS A 316 4.62 -6.67 7.91
N LYS A 317 3.98 -7.01 6.78
CA LYS A 317 3.86 -6.08 5.63
C LYS A 317 3.23 -4.75 6.03
N TRP A 318 2.16 -4.80 6.81
CA TRP A 318 1.51 -3.57 7.27
C TRP A 318 2.36 -2.79 8.27
N LEU A 319 2.97 -3.46 9.26
CA LEU A 319 3.86 -2.81 10.23
C LEU A 319 5.10 -2.22 9.57
N ILE A 320 5.72 -2.89 8.58
CA ILE A 320 6.80 -2.32 7.77
C ILE A 320 6.30 -1.07 7.09
N LYS A 321 5.16 -1.12 6.38
CA LYS A 321 4.57 0.03 5.70
C LYS A 321 4.30 1.22 6.63
N VAL A 322 3.89 0.97 7.87
CA VAL A 322 3.62 2.03 8.86
C VAL A 322 4.90 2.53 9.52
N ASN A 323 5.87 1.66 9.76
CA ASN A 323 7.14 2.03 10.39
C ASN A 323 8.11 2.69 9.42
N SER A 324 8.16 2.26 8.17
CA SER A 324 8.97 2.86 7.11
C SER A 324 8.58 4.31 6.83
N LYS A 325 7.35 4.73 7.17
CA LYS A 325 6.96 6.15 7.18
C LYS A 325 7.76 7.05 8.15
N ALA A 326 8.62 6.55 9.06
CA ALA A 326 9.37 7.42 10.00
C ALA A 326 10.84 7.07 10.28
N ASN A 327 11.57 6.48 9.34
CA ASN A 327 13.04 6.39 9.49
C ASN A 327 13.78 7.69 9.09
N VAL A 328 13.13 8.86 9.15
CA VAL A 328 13.74 10.14 8.76
C VAL A 328 14.15 11.03 9.96
N ASP A 329 13.74 10.71 11.19
CA ASP A 329 13.96 11.62 12.34
C ASP A 329 14.97 11.15 13.41
N ASN A 330 15.74 10.09 13.19
CA ASN A 330 16.74 9.60 14.17
C ASN A 330 18.19 9.54 13.63
N LEU A 331 18.61 10.55 12.87
CA LEU A 331 20.02 10.85 12.62
C LEU A 331 20.27 12.33 12.87
N ILE A 332 20.44 12.69 14.16
CA ILE A 332 21.19 13.88 14.57
C ILE A 332 22.61 13.43 14.88
#